data_AF-A0A950GQU4-F1
#
_entry.id   AF-A0A950GQU4-F1
#
_cell.length_a   1.000
_cell.length_b   1.000
_cell.length_c   1.000
_cell.angle_alpha   90.00
_cell.angle_beta   90.00
_cell.angle_gamma   90.00
#
_symmetry.space_group_name_H-M   'P 1'
#
loop_
_entity.id
_entity.type
_entity.pdbx_description
1 polymer ?
#
loop_
_entity_poly.entity_id
_entity_poly.type
_entity_poly.pdbx_seq_one_letter_code
_entity_poly.pdbx_strand_id
1 'polypeptide(L)'
;MHSETEIRRRRLRFRAWHRGIREMDLLMGGFADARLQGLDERELGLFEELLELPDQEVFTWLTGQAPVPKDHDTSLFRQLKSFYDHARPLHV
;
A
#
# COMPACT_ATOMS: atom_id res chain seq x y z
N MET A 1 -10.30 14.34 21.23
CA MET A 1 -11.08 14.38 19.97
C MET A 1 -10.18 13.83 18.89
N HIS A 2 -10.51 12.70 18.28
CA HIS A 2 -9.72 12.18 17.16
C HIS A 2 -10.16 12.91 15.90
N SER A 3 -9.21 13.48 15.16
CA SER A 3 -9.50 14.14 13.90
C SER A 3 -10.03 13.12 12.89
N GLU A 4 -10.93 13.52 11.99
CA GLU A 4 -11.55 12.65 10.99
C GLU A 4 -10.51 11.86 10.15
N THR A 5 -9.36 12.49 9.90
CA THR A 5 -8.17 11.90 9.28
C THR A 5 -7.58 10.73 10.08
N GLU A 6 -7.54 10.78 11.41
CA GLU A 6 -7.05 9.66 12.23
C GLU A 6 -7.95 8.44 12.11
N ILE A 7 -9.27 8.66 12.07
CA ILE A 7 -10.26 7.58 11.89
C ILE A 7 -10.08 6.95 10.51
N ARG A 8 -9.93 7.77 9.47
CA ARG A 8 -9.67 7.30 8.10
C ARG A 8 -8.39 6.48 8.01
N ARG A 9 -7.29 6.97 8.61
CA ARG A 9 -6.01 6.24 8.71
C ARG A 9 -6.20 4.89 9.41
N ARG A 10 -6.86 4.83 10.56
CA ARG A 10 -7.12 3.55 11.25
C ARG A 10 -7.92 2.56 10.38
N ARG A 11 -8.93 3.03 9.65
CA ARG A 11 -9.71 2.19 8.73
C ARG A 11 -8.87 1.68 7.56
N LEU A 12 -8.04 2.53 6.97
CA LEU A 12 -7.13 2.15 5.87
C LEU A 12 -6.10 1.12 6.34
N ARG A 13 -5.50 1.36 7.52
CA ARG A 13 -4.59 0.39 8.15
C ARG A 13 -5.29 -0.95 8.36
N PHE A 14 -6.48 -0.96 8.94
CA PHE A 14 -7.22 -2.19 9.15
C PHE A 14 -7.47 -2.95 7.85
N ARG A 15 -7.90 -2.26 6.77
CA ARG A 15 -8.07 -2.89 5.45
C ARG A 15 -6.75 -3.43 4.87
N ALA A 16 -5.64 -2.74 5.10
CA ALA A 16 -4.32 -3.20 4.65
C ALA A 16 -3.85 -4.48 5.37
N TRP A 17 -4.29 -4.68 6.62
CA TRP A 17 -4.02 -5.86 7.45
C TRP A 17 -5.12 -6.96 7.37
N HIS A 18 -6.08 -6.80 6.45
CA HIS A 18 -7.19 -7.75 6.28
C HIS A 18 -7.33 -8.08 4.79
N ARG A 19 -6.26 -8.59 4.20
CA ARG A 19 -6.18 -8.94 2.77
C ARG A 19 -6.24 -10.47 2.60
N GLY A 20 -6.43 -10.93 1.36
CA GLY A 20 -6.71 -12.34 1.08
C GLY A 20 -5.53 -13.28 1.29
N ILE A 21 -4.30 -12.76 1.24
CA ILE A 21 -3.06 -13.53 1.40
C ILE A 21 -2.11 -12.86 2.40
N ARG A 22 -1.48 -13.68 3.25
CA ARG A 22 -0.58 -13.23 4.33
C ARG A 22 0.58 -12.36 3.81
N GLU A 23 1.09 -12.66 2.63
CA GLU A 23 2.22 -11.92 2.04
C GLU A 23 1.83 -10.47 1.72
N MET A 24 0.62 -10.29 1.19
CA MET A 24 0.08 -8.97 0.88
C MET A 24 -0.29 -8.20 2.15
N ASP A 25 -0.76 -8.93 3.16
CA ASP A 25 -1.02 -8.40 4.50
C ASP A 25 0.25 -7.82 5.14
N LEU A 26 1.37 -8.54 5.09
CA LEU A 26 2.66 -8.06 5.60
C LEU A 26 3.19 -6.87 4.79
N LEU A 27 3.03 -6.91 3.47
CA LEU A 27 3.51 -5.86 2.57
C LEU A 27 2.71 -4.56 2.76
N MET A 28 1.39 -4.63 2.59
CA MET A 28 0.48 -3.49 2.69
C MET A 28 0.35 -3.03 4.12
N GLY A 29 0.23 -3.95 5.07
CA GLY A 29 0.15 -3.67 6.50
C GLY A 29 1.42 -3.05 7.06
N GLY A 30 2.60 -3.53 6.64
CA GLY A 30 3.89 -2.96 7.01
C GLY A 30 4.09 -1.55 6.43
N PHE A 31 3.73 -1.35 5.16
CA PHE A 31 3.73 -0.01 4.55
C PHE A 31 2.76 0.94 5.26
N ALA A 32 1.55 0.47 5.58
CA ALA A 32 0.56 1.26 6.31
C ALA A 32 1.03 1.60 7.73
N ASP A 33 1.73 0.71 8.43
CA ASP A 33 2.29 1.05 9.74
C ASP A 33 3.37 2.13 9.63
N ALA A 34 4.26 2.01 8.65
CA ALA A 34 5.42 2.88 8.48
C ALA A 34 5.10 4.26 7.87
N ARG A 35 4.16 4.34 6.91
CA ARG A 35 3.94 5.55 6.09
C ARG A 35 2.61 6.23 6.35
N LEU A 36 1.56 5.52 6.76
CA LEU A 36 0.19 6.06 6.83
C LEU A 36 0.02 7.26 7.78
N GLN A 37 0.89 7.40 8.79
CA GLN A 37 0.89 8.57 9.67
C GLN A 37 1.42 9.84 9.00
N GLY A 38 2.33 9.69 8.01
CA GLY A 38 2.94 10.78 7.26
C GLY A 38 2.22 11.13 5.95
N LEU A 39 1.23 10.33 5.53
CA LEU A 39 0.49 10.57 4.30
C LEU A 39 -0.46 11.77 4.43
N ASP A 40 -0.46 12.62 3.40
CA ASP A 40 -1.42 13.71 3.22
C ASP A 40 -2.79 13.20 2.76
N GLU A 41 -3.83 14.04 2.81
CA GLU A 41 -5.20 13.65 2.41
C GLU A 41 -5.27 13.10 0.97
N ARG A 42 -4.47 13.65 0.06
CA ARG A 42 -4.38 13.15 -1.31
C ARG A 42 -3.78 11.74 -1.37
N GLU A 43 -2.71 11.51 -0.62
CA GLU A 43 -2.06 10.20 -0.56
C GLU A 43 -2.92 9.14 0.13
N LEU A 44 -3.70 9.54 1.14
CA LEU A 44 -4.70 8.68 1.77
C LEU A 44 -5.79 8.25 0.78
N GLY A 45 -6.21 9.15 -0.13
CA GLY A 45 -7.12 8.82 -1.23
C GLY A 45 -6.53 7.79 -2.18
N LEU A 46 -5.28 8.01 -2.62
CA LEU A 46 -4.57 7.07 -3.49
C LEU A 46 -4.38 5.69 -2.84
N PHE A 47 -4.15 5.65 -1.53
CA PHE A 47 -4.01 4.39 -0.81
C PHE A 47 -5.34 3.66 -0.68
N GLU A 48 -6.44 4.41 -0.56
CA GLU A 48 -7.79 3.85 -0.56
C GLU A 48 -8.10 3.18 -1.91
N GLU A 49 -7.85 3.87 -3.03
CA GLU A 49 -8.02 3.30 -4.37
C GLU A 49 -7.17 2.04 -4.57
N LEU A 50 -5.92 2.06 -4.09
CA LEU A 50 -5.04 0.89 -4.16
C LEU A 50 -5.57 -0.30 -3.34
N LEU A 51 -6.21 -0.04 -2.20
CA LEU A 51 -6.84 -1.07 -1.37
C LEU A 51 -8.15 -1.61 -1.98
N GLU A 52 -8.76 -0.93 -2.93
CA GLU A 52 -9.91 -1.45 -3.68
C GLU A 52 -9.48 -2.43 -4.78
N LEU A 53 -8.21 -2.39 -5.18
CA LEU A 53 -7.67 -3.28 -6.21
C LEU A 53 -7.44 -4.71 -5.69
N PRO A 54 -7.53 -5.72 -6.58
CA PRO A 54 -7.25 -7.11 -6.25
C PRO A 54 -5.80 -7.30 -5.79
N ASP A 55 -5.61 -8.12 -4.76
CA ASP A 55 -4.28 -8.48 -4.25
C ASP A 55 -3.32 -8.94 -5.35
N GLN A 56 -3.81 -9.77 -6.25
CA GLN A 56 -3.03 -10.34 -7.34
C GLN A 56 -2.51 -9.28 -8.32
N GLU A 57 -3.34 -8.29 -8.67
CA GLU A 57 -2.96 -7.19 -9.59
C GLU A 57 -1.87 -6.32 -8.96
N VAL A 58 -2.08 -5.89 -7.72
CA VAL A 58 -1.08 -5.06 -7.03
C VAL A 58 0.23 -5.84 -6.84
N PHE A 59 0.14 -7.14 -6.53
CA PHE A 59 1.32 -7.99 -6.38
C PHE A 59 2.09 -8.19 -7.69
N THR A 60 1.43 -8.39 -8.83
CA THR A 60 2.12 -8.51 -10.13
C THR A 60 2.81 -7.21 -10.53
N TRP A 61 2.24 -6.06 -10.22
CA TRP A 61 2.89 -4.76 -10.42
C TRP A 61 4.11 -4.55 -9.51
N LEU A 62 3.99 -4.90 -8.23
CA LEU A 62 5.08 -4.77 -7.25
C LEU A 62 6.26 -5.68 -7.57
N THR A 63 5.96 -6.92 -8.01
CA THR A 63 6.97 -7.89 -8.43
C THR A 63 7.55 -7.59 -9.82
N GLY A 64 6.99 -6.62 -10.55
CA GLY A 64 7.41 -6.29 -11.92
C GLY A 64 6.98 -7.32 -12.97
N GLN A 65 6.07 -8.24 -12.62
CA GLN A 65 5.50 -9.22 -13.56
C GLN A 65 4.54 -8.55 -14.56
N ALA A 66 3.92 -7.43 -14.18
CA ALA A 66 3.04 -6.65 -15.05
C ALA A 66 3.37 -5.15 -14.96
N PRO A 67 3.16 -4.36 -16.04
CA PRO A 67 3.36 -2.93 -16.00
C PRO A 67 2.26 -2.26 -15.17
N VAL A 68 2.66 -1.27 -14.37
CA VAL A 68 1.73 -0.42 -13.61
C VAL A 68 0.96 0.46 -14.60
N PRO A 69 -0.39 0.47 -14.56
CA PRO A 69 -1.20 1.40 -15.34
C PRO A 69 -0.86 2.84 -14.99
N LYS A 70 -0.92 3.77 -15.96
CA LYS A 70 -0.59 5.19 -15.72
C LYS A 70 -1.45 5.82 -14.62
N ASP A 71 -2.72 5.40 -14.52
CA ASP A 71 -3.65 5.83 -13.47
C ASP A 71 -3.20 5.42 -12.06
N HIS A 72 -2.40 4.35 -11.94
CA HIS A 72 -1.88 3.84 -10.67
C HIS A 72 -0.38 4.10 -10.46
N ASP A 73 0.34 4.66 -11.45
CA ASP A 73 1.75 5.10 -11.31
C ASP A 73 1.86 6.41 -10.51
N THR A 74 1.35 6.35 -9.29
CA THR A 74 1.30 7.49 -8.37
C THR A 74 2.54 7.54 -7.50
N SER A 75 2.80 8.70 -6.88
CA SER A 75 3.90 8.85 -5.92
C SER A 75 3.82 7.79 -4.80
N LEU A 76 2.61 7.52 -4.31
CA LEU A 76 2.34 6.50 -3.30
C LEU A 76 2.75 5.10 -3.79
N PHE A 77 2.34 4.71 -5.00
CA PHE A 77 2.69 3.41 -5.55
C PHE A 77 4.21 3.23 -5.69
N ARG A 78 4.92 4.27 -6.14
CA ARG A 78 6.40 4.24 -6.18
C ARG A 78 7.02 4.09 -4.80
N GLN A 79 6.46 4.74 -3.77
CA GLN A 79 6.90 4.57 -2.39
C GLN A 79 6.66 3.13 -1.90
N LEU A 80 5.51 2.53 -2.24
CA LEU A 80 5.19 1.14 -1.90
C LEU A 80 6.15 0.16 -2.59
N LYS A 81 6.42 0.34 -3.89
CA LYS A 81 7.38 -0.46 -4.65
C LYS A 81 8.79 -0.35 -4.07
N SER A 82 9.21 0.85 -3.70
CA SER A 82 10.50 1.08 -3.05
C SER A 82 10.58 0.41 -1.66
N PHE A 83 9.50 0.49 -0.87
CA PHE A 83 9.41 -0.21 0.41
C PHE A 83 9.50 -1.73 0.25
N TYR A 84 8.83 -2.29 -0.76
CA TYR A 84 8.90 -3.71 -1.09
C TYR A 84 10.29 -4.16 -1.51
N ASP A 85 10.98 -3.38 -2.35
CA ASP A 85 12.35 -3.65 -2.78
C ASP A 85 13.32 -3.73 -1.60
N HIS A 86 13.18 -2.81 -0.62
CA HIS A 86 13.97 -2.84 0.62
C HIS A 86 13.58 -3.99 1.55
N ALA A 87 12.30 -4.39 1.57
CA ALA A 87 11.79 -5.46 2.42
C ALA A 87 12.10 -6.86 1.87
N ARG A 88 12.43 -6.98 0.57
CA ARG A 88 13.00 -8.21 0.01
C ARG A 88 14.46 -8.31 0.43
N PRO A 89 14.85 -9.23 1.33
CA PRO A 89 16.25 -9.60 1.43
C PRO A 89 16.65 -10.14 0.06
N LEU A 90 17.61 -9.47 -0.58
CA LEU A 90 18.22 -9.85 -1.84
C LEU A 90 18.37 -11.37 -1.91
N HIS A 91 17.58 -12.03 -2.77
CA HIS A 91 17.94 -13.36 -3.22
C HIS A 91 19.10 -13.13 -4.20
N VAL A 92 20.30 -13.15 -3.64
CA VAL A 92 21.55 -13.36 -4.38
C VAL A 92 21.55 -14.75 -4.98
#